data_AF-A0A920GH03-F1
#
_entry.id   AF-A0A920GH03-F1
#
_cell.length_a   1.000
_cell.length_b   1.000
_cell.length_c   1.000
_cell.angle_alpha   90.00
_cell.angle_beta   90.00
_cell.angle_gamma   90.00
#
_symmetry.space_group_name_H-M   'P 1'
#
loop_
_entity.id
_entity.type
_entity.pdbx_description
1 polymer ?
#
loop_
_entity_poly.entity_id
_entity_poly.type
_entity_poly.pdbx_seq_one_letter_code
_entity_poly.pdbx_strand_id
1 'polypeptide(L)'
;MGGSGLNMSRRIRRTPYTDKVEDCGVSGFTVVNHMLLPKLFNKTVEEDYWHLRENVQIWDVSCQRQVEIIGSDAEKLVQIMTPRYIGNMKIGQCLYIPLLDENAGMINDPVLLKLRITIFGYPSLTLMSFCGPKG
;
A
#
# COMPACT_ATOMS: atom_id res chain seq x y z
N MET A 1 17.33 26.62 17.70
CA MET A 1 17.63 25.25 17.23
C MET A 1 16.33 24.66 16.71
N GLY A 2 16.10 24.73 15.40
CA GLY A 2 14.86 24.23 14.78
C GLY A 2 14.80 22.71 14.84
N GLY A 3 13.73 22.17 15.42
CA GLY A 3 13.56 20.73 15.62
C GLY A 3 13.56 19.99 14.28
N SER A 4 14.61 19.21 14.04
CA SER A 4 14.68 18.23 12.95
C SER A 4 13.74 17.07 13.28
N GLY A 5 12.45 17.22 12.98
CA GLY A 5 11.43 16.21 13.22
C GLY A 5 10.25 16.40 12.27
N LEU A 6 9.53 15.31 11.96
CA LEU A 6 8.30 15.38 11.19
C LEU A 6 7.30 16.31 11.89
N ASN A 7 6.89 17.38 11.20
CA ASN A 7 5.92 18.33 11.75
C ASN A 7 4.52 17.73 11.63
N MET A 8 4.03 17.16 12.73
CA MET A 8 2.78 16.43 12.78
C MET A 8 1.59 17.35 12.55
N SER A 9 0.77 17.03 11.56
CA SER A 9 -0.46 17.75 11.26
C SER A 9 -1.57 16.77 10.93
N ARG A 10 -2.83 17.21 11.01
CA ARG A 10 -4.00 16.37 10.68
C ARG A 10 -4.00 15.85 9.22
N ARG A 11 -3.20 16.48 8.33
CA ARG A 11 -3.00 16.02 6.94
C ARG A 11 -2.08 14.81 6.86
N ILE A 12 -1.20 14.61 7.84
CA ILE A 12 -0.37 13.41 8.00
C ILE A 12 -1.14 12.48 8.94
N ARG A 13 -1.82 11.50 8.38
CA ARG A 13 -2.72 10.62 9.13
C ARG A 13 -1.93 9.65 10.00
N ARG A 14 -2.33 9.53 11.26
CA ARG A 14 -2.01 8.37 12.09
C ARG A 14 -2.79 7.14 11.58
N THR A 15 -2.32 5.96 11.96
CA THR A 15 -2.94 4.66 11.69
C THR A 15 -3.67 4.17 12.94
N PRO A 16 -4.54 3.14 12.84
CA PRO A 16 -5.13 2.48 14.01
C PRO A 16 -4.10 1.83 14.96
N TYR A 17 -2.85 1.65 14.50
CA TYR A 17 -1.80 0.96 15.24
C TYR A 17 -0.70 1.91 15.73
N THR A 18 -0.76 3.21 15.43
CA THR A 18 0.33 4.14 15.70
C THR A 18 0.70 4.16 17.18
N ASP A 19 -0.29 4.17 18.09
CA ASP A 19 -0.04 4.15 19.54
C ASP A 19 0.73 2.89 19.96
N LYS A 20 0.39 1.72 19.38
CA LYS A 20 1.07 0.45 19.68
C LYS A 20 2.48 0.40 19.08
N VAL A 21 2.66 0.99 17.91
CA VAL A 21 3.97 1.09 17.28
C VAL A 21 4.90 2.02 18.08
N GLU A 22 4.37 3.12 18.61
CA GLU A 22 5.07 4.02 19.53
C GLU A 22 5.42 3.30 20.86
N ASP A 23 4.48 2.56 21.46
CA ASP A 23 4.72 1.72 22.65
C ASP A 23 5.85 0.69 22.43
N CYS A 24 5.95 0.15 21.21
CA CYS A 24 6.97 -0.82 20.81
C CYS A 24 8.33 -0.21 20.44
N GLY A 25 8.52 1.10 20.62
CA GLY A 25 9.84 1.74 20.50
C GLY A 25 10.26 2.10 19.08
N VAL A 26 9.32 2.39 18.18
CA VAL A 26 9.65 2.94 16.85
C VAL A 26 10.57 4.16 16.97
N SER A 27 11.64 4.19 16.19
CA SER A 27 12.64 5.26 16.22
C SER A 27 12.54 6.23 15.04
N GLY A 28 11.70 5.93 14.04
CA GLY A 28 11.44 6.83 12.92
C GLY A 28 10.21 6.48 12.10
N PHE A 29 9.63 7.50 11.47
CA PHE A 29 8.53 7.38 10.52
C PHE A 29 8.92 7.97 9.16
N THR A 30 8.27 7.47 8.12
CA THR A 30 8.13 8.15 6.82
C THR A 30 6.65 8.44 6.56
N VAL A 31 6.35 9.24 5.54
CA VAL A 31 4.97 9.57 5.16
C VAL A 31 4.70 9.07 3.76
N VAL A 32 3.76 8.13 3.63
CA VAL A 32 3.29 7.62 2.34
C VAL A 32 1.78 7.65 2.27
N ASN A 33 1.24 8.04 1.10
CA ASN A 33 -0.19 8.28 0.90
C ASN A 33 -0.80 9.14 2.02
N HIS A 34 -0.06 10.18 2.45
CA HIS A 34 -0.46 11.08 3.53
C HIS A 34 -0.76 10.36 4.86
N MET A 35 -0.05 9.27 5.15
CA MET A 35 -0.18 8.46 6.36
C MET A 35 1.20 8.05 6.88
N LEU A 36 1.32 7.91 8.20
CA LEU A 36 2.56 7.44 8.83
C LEU A 36 2.87 6.00 8.43
N LEU A 37 4.14 5.74 8.15
CA LEU A 37 4.72 4.41 8.00
C LEU A 37 5.95 4.29 8.91
N PRO A 38 6.00 3.32 9.83
CA PRO A 38 7.17 3.07 10.66
C PRO A 38 8.38 2.67 9.80
N LYS A 39 9.56 3.23 10.10
CA LYS A 39 10.78 3.01 9.32
C LYS A 39 11.82 2.16 10.03
N LEU A 40 11.90 2.23 11.35
CA LEU A 40 12.99 1.64 12.12
C LEU A 40 12.51 1.31 13.55
N PHE A 41 12.84 0.13 14.04
CA PHE A 41 12.57 -0.30 15.42
C PHE A 41 13.85 -0.65 16.18
N ASN A 42 14.82 -1.28 15.51
CA ASN A 42 16.13 -1.56 16.09
C ASN A 42 17.09 -0.38 15.97
N LYS A 43 18.32 -0.51 16.49
CA LYS A 43 19.31 0.58 16.42
C LYS A 43 19.78 0.81 15.00
N THR A 44 19.80 -0.24 14.17
CA THR A 44 20.22 -0.16 12.77
C THR A 44 19.24 -0.89 11.84
N VAL A 45 19.22 -0.46 10.57
CA VAL A 45 18.45 -1.14 9.50
C VAL A 45 18.95 -2.57 9.29
N GLU A 46 20.24 -2.82 9.50
CA GLU A 46 20.85 -4.14 9.35
C GLU A 46 20.34 -5.12 10.43
N GLU A 47 20.21 -4.67 11.67
CA GLU A 47 19.58 -5.46 12.74
C GLU A 47 18.11 -5.79 12.41
N ASP A 48 17.33 -4.81 11.94
CA ASP A 48 15.95 -5.04 11.49
C ASP A 48 15.87 -6.03 10.31
N TYR A 49 16.85 -6.00 9.40
CA TYR A 49 16.95 -6.94 8.28
C TYR A 49 17.25 -8.38 8.74
N TRP A 50 18.25 -8.57 9.59
CA TRP A 50 18.59 -9.91 10.08
C TRP A 50 17.46 -10.49 10.92
N HIS A 51 16.84 -9.66 11.78
CA HIS A 51 15.65 -10.08 12.52
C HIS A 51 14.49 -10.47 11.59
N LEU A 52 14.24 -9.71 10.51
CA LEU A 52 13.20 -10.06 9.53
C LEU A 52 13.46 -11.41 8.86
N ARG A 53 14.72 -11.77 8.64
CA ARG A 53 15.09 -13.05 7.99
C ARG A 53 15.07 -14.25 8.92
N GLU A 54 15.37 -14.03 10.19
CA GLU A 54 15.55 -15.11 11.17
C GLU A 54 14.33 -15.30 12.08
N ASN A 55 13.44 -14.30 12.17
CA ASN A 55 12.29 -14.27 13.06
C ASN A 55 11.04 -13.78 12.32
N VAL A 56 9.98 -13.44 13.08
CA VAL A 56 8.74 -12.89 12.57
C VAL A 56 8.60 -11.43 12.99
N GLN A 57 8.12 -10.59 12.08
CA GLN A 57 7.79 -9.20 12.36
C GLN A 57 6.33 -8.92 11.99
N ILE A 58 5.68 -8.05 12.76
CA ILE A 58 4.33 -7.53 12.48
C ILE A 58 4.49 -6.07 12.10
N TRP A 59 4.03 -5.70 10.91
CA TRP A 59 4.23 -4.35 10.37
C TRP A 59 2.93 -3.58 10.28
N ASP A 60 2.96 -2.33 10.71
CA ASP A 60 1.92 -1.36 10.37
C ASP A 60 2.18 -0.79 8.97
N VAL A 61 1.58 -1.41 7.97
CA VAL A 61 1.59 -0.95 6.57
C VAL A 61 0.26 -0.30 6.17
N SER A 62 -0.49 0.27 7.12
CA SER A 62 -1.81 0.89 6.86
C SER A 62 -1.80 2.02 5.83
N CYS A 63 -0.61 2.59 5.57
CA CYS A 63 -0.36 3.58 4.54
C CYS A 63 -0.53 3.03 3.11
N GLN A 64 -0.49 1.70 2.92
CA GLN A 64 -0.86 1.05 1.67
C GLN A 64 -2.38 1.15 1.52
N ARG A 65 -2.83 2.18 0.81
CA ARG A 65 -4.26 2.49 0.71
C ARG A 65 -4.92 1.66 -0.39
N GLN A 66 -6.18 1.33 -0.16
CA GLN A 66 -7.02 0.62 -1.11
C GLN A 66 -7.86 1.61 -1.93
N VAL A 67 -8.00 1.33 -3.22
CA VAL A 67 -9.04 1.91 -4.08
C VAL A 67 -9.95 0.77 -4.51
N GLU A 68 -11.19 0.76 -4.04
CA GLU A 68 -12.21 -0.22 -4.44
C GLU A 68 -12.96 0.30 -5.66
N ILE A 69 -13.05 -0.53 -6.71
CA ILE A 69 -13.72 -0.25 -7.97
C ILE A 69 -14.84 -1.28 -8.13
N ILE A 70 -16.08 -0.80 -8.20
CA ILE A 70 -17.29 -1.60 -8.30
C ILE A 70 -18.13 -1.09 -9.46
N GLY A 71 -18.66 -2.02 -10.26
CA GLY A 71 -19.60 -1.71 -11.34
C GLY A 71 -19.49 -2.72 -12.48
N SER A 72 -20.41 -2.64 -13.44
CA SER A 72 -20.40 -3.46 -14.66
C SER A 72 -19.08 -3.35 -15.42
N ASP A 73 -18.51 -2.14 -15.46
CA ASP A 73 -17.31 -1.81 -16.22
C ASP A 73 -16.03 -1.77 -15.36
N ALA A 74 -16.08 -2.23 -14.10
CA ALA A 74 -14.93 -2.17 -13.20
C ALA A 74 -13.70 -2.90 -13.80
N GLU A 75 -13.90 -4.10 -14.35
CA GLU A 75 -12.81 -4.87 -14.96
C GLU A 75 -12.26 -4.19 -16.21
N LYS A 76 -13.14 -3.60 -17.03
CA LYS A 76 -12.74 -2.84 -18.21
C LYS A 76 -11.91 -1.60 -17.83
N LEU A 77 -12.34 -0.85 -16.82
CA LEU A 77 -11.63 0.32 -16.33
C LEU A 77 -10.22 -0.06 -15.83
N VAL A 78 -10.12 -1.11 -15.00
CA VAL A 78 -8.81 -1.57 -14.50
C VAL A 78 -7.92 -2.06 -15.63
N GLN A 79 -8.47 -2.79 -16.59
CA GLN A 79 -7.70 -3.28 -17.75
C GLN A 79 -7.15 -2.14 -18.61
N ILE A 80 -7.85 -1.00 -18.73
CA ILE A 80 -7.35 0.18 -19.46
C ILE A 80 -6.13 0.79 -18.76
N MET A 81 -6.10 0.78 -17.43
CA MET A 81 -5.03 1.41 -16.66
C MET A 81 -3.72 0.61 -16.63
N THR A 82 -3.74 -0.67 -17.01
CA THR A 82 -2.55 -1.55 -16.92
C THR A 82 -2.30 -2.33 -18.21
N PRO A 83 -1.03 -2.48 -18.65
CA PRO A 83 -0.68 -3.36 -19.75
C PRO A 83 -0.79 -4.85 -19.37
N ARG A 84 -0.88 -5.18 -18.08
CA ARG A 84 -1.04 -6.57 -17.64
C ARG A 84 -2.44 -7.06 -17.96
N TYR A 85 -2.55 -8.17 -18.67
CA TYR A 85 -3.87 -8.77 -18.93
C TYR A 85 -4.48 -9.36 -17.65
N ILE A 86 -5.71 -8.94 -17.32
CA ILE A 86 -6.42 -9.33 -16.10
C ILE A 86 -7.69 -10.17 -16.35
N GLY A 87 -8.11 -10.39 -17.61
CA GLY A 87 -9.37 -11.07 -17.93
C GLY A 87 -9.49 -12.51 -17.41
N ASN A 88 -8.35 -13.19 -17.19
CA ASN A 88 -8.32 -14.55 -16.64
C ASN A 88 -8.19 -14.59 -15.10
N MET A 89 -8.23 -13.43 -14.45
CA MET A 89 -8.10 -13.35 -13.00
C MET A 89 -9.34 -13.93 -12.32
N LYS A 90 -9.12 -14.88 -11.41
CA LYS A 90 -10.16 -15.53 -10.61
C LYS A 90 -10.37 -14.80 -9.29
N ILE A 91 -11.56 -14.96 -8.72
CA ILE A 91 -11.87 -14.46 -7.37
C ILE A 91 -10.88 -15.08 -6.36
N GLY A 92 -10.41 -14.28 -5.42
CA GLY A 92 -9.40 -14.64 -4.42
C GLY A 92 -7.95 -14.52 -4.89
N GLN A 93 -7.70 -14.23 -6.17
CA GLN A 93 -6.35 -14.01 -6.67
C GLN A 93 -5.88 -12.57 -6.47
N CYS A 94 -4.56 -12.39 -6.48
CA CYS A 94 -3.89 -11.11 -6.51
C CYS A 94 -2.89 -11.04 -7.68
N LEU A 95 -2.78 -9.88 -8.33
CA LEU A 95 -1.84 -9.63 -9.43
C LEU A 95 -1.11 -8.31 -9.19
N TYR A 96 0.20 -8.29 -9.34
CA TYR A 96 0.97 -7.06 -9.45
C TYR A 96 0.66 -6.37 -10.78
N ILE A 97 0.11 -5.16 -10.78
CA ILE A 97 -0.25 -4.46 -12.03
C ILE A 97 0.46 -3.10 -12.08
N PRO A 98 1.33 -2.84 -13.08
CA PRO A 98 1.81 -1.48 -13.31
C PRO A 98 0.67 -0.64 -13.85
N LEU A 99 0.42 0.53 -13.27
CA LEU A 99 -0.51 1.53 -13.79
C LEU A 99 0.25 2.55 -14.61
N LEU A 100 -0.21 2.78 -15.84
CA LEU A 100 0.45 3.67 -16.80
C LEU A 100 -0.48 4.83 -17.20
N ASP A 101 0.14 5.95 -17.58
CA ASP A 101 -0.54 7.05 -18.26
C ASP A 101 -0.58 6.84 -19.79
N GLU A 102 -1.18 7.79 -20.50
CA GLU A 102 -1.31 7.76 -21.96
C GLU A 102 0.02 7.79 -22.73
N ASN A 103 1.11 8.18 -22.07
CA ASN A 103 2.47 8.23 -22.63
C ASN A 103 3.32 7.03 -22.21
N ALA A 104 2.69 5.99 -21.64
CA ALA A 104 3.36 4.83 -21.05
C ALA A 104 4.27 5.18 -19.85
N GLY A 105 4.07 6.34 -19.22
CA GLY A 105 4.70 6.73 -17.97
C GLY A 105 4.11 5.98 -16.79
N MET A 106 4.95 5.56 -15.84
CA MET A 106 4.49 4.82 -14.67
C MET A 106 3.82 5.75 -13.65
N ILE A 107 2.56 5.49 -13.35
CA ILE A 107 1.77 6.21 -12.34
C ILE A 107 1.95 5.57 -10.95
N ASN A 108 1.80 4.24 -10.89
CA ASN A 108 1.85 3.44 -9.65
C ASN A 108 2.06 1.95 -10.00
N ASP A 109 2.37 1.14 -9.00
CA ASP A 109 2.66 -0.29 -9.11
C ASP A 109 1.88 -1.12 -8.07
N PRO A 110 0.54 -1.02 -8.00
CA PRO A 110 -0.27 -1.70 -7.00
C PRO A 110 -0.36 -3.21 -7.18
N VAL A 111 -0.87 -3.86 -6.14
CA VAL A 111 -1.47 -5.20 -6.25
C VAL A 111 -2.97 -5.07 -6.43
N LEU A 112 -3.47 -5.65 -7.52
CA LEU A 112 -4.88 -5.85 -7.77
C LEU A 112 -5.36 -7.10 -7.03
N LEU A 113 -6.46 -6.99 -6.30
CA LEU A 113 -7.19 -8.10 -5.68
C LEU A 113 -8.57 -8.22 -6.33
N LYS A 114 -8.96 -9.44 -6.72
CA LYS A 114 -10.32 -9.73 -7.19
C LYS A 114 -11.08 -10.39 -6.05
N LEU A 115 -11.79 -9.57 -5.26
CA LEU A 115 -12.32 -10.00 -3.97
C LEU A 115 -13.59 -10.82 -4.08
N ARG A 116 -14.57 -10.33 -4.85
CA ARG A 116 -15.91 -10.92 -4.93
C ARG A 116 -16.71 -10.39 -6.11
N ILE A 117 -17.87 -11.00 -6.32
CA ILE A 117 -19.01 -10.37 -6.97
C ILE A 117 -19.85 -9.71 -5.87
N THR A 118 -20.27 -8.47 -6.08
CA THR A 118 -21.12 -7.72 -5.15
C THR A 118 -22.55 -8.28 -5.14
N ILE A 119 -23.36 -7.85 -4.17
CA ILE A 119 -24.77 -8.28 -4.05
C ILE A 119 -25.61 -7.94 -5.30
N PHE A 120 -25.16 -6.96 -6.10
CA PHE A 120 -25.78 -6.57 -7.37
C PHE A 120 -25.21 -7.31 -8.60
N GLY A 121 -24.37 -8.33 -8.40
CA GLY A 121 -23.78 -9.10 -9.49
C GLY A 121 -22.56 -8.46 -10.16
N TYR A 122 -22.09 -7.29 -9.68
CA TYR A 122 -20.92 -6.61 -10.27
C TYR A 122 -19.60 -7.09 -9.66
N PRO A 123 -18.52 -7.24 -10.45
CA PRO A 123 -17.20 -7.53 -9.91
C PRO A 123 -16.72 -6.38 -8.99
N SER A 124 -16.09 -6.76 -7.86
CA SER A 124 -15.34 -5.85 -6.99
C SER A 124 -13.85 -6.12 -7.16
N LEU A 125 -13.14 -5.10 -7.63
CA LEU A 125 -11.70 -5.06 -7.82
C LEU A 125 -11.11 -4.07 -6.82
N THR A 126 -10.03 -4.44 -6.14
CA THR A 126 -9.35 -3.57 -5.18
C THR A 126 -7.91 -3.39 -5.58
N LEU A 127 -7.49 -2.15 -5.77
CA LEU A 127 -6.09 -1.78 -5.97
C LEU A 127 -5.49 -1.44 -4.61
N MET A 128 -4.50 -2.21 -4.16
CA MET A 128 -3.69 -1.90 -3.00
C MET A 128 -2.40 -1.24 -3.47
N SER A 129 -2.26 0.06 -3.20
CA SER A 129 -1.04 0.78 -3.57
C SER A 129 0.12 0.40 -2.65
N PHE A 130 1.24 0.01 -3.24
CA PHE A 130 2.45 -0.23 -2.49
C PHE A 130 3.12 1.06 -2.05
N CYS A 131 3.91 0.91 -0.99
CA CYS A 131 4.82 1.91 -0.51
C CYS A 131 6.22 1.63 -1.08
N GLY A 132 6.37 1.75 -2.40
CA GLY A 132 7.66 1.60 -3.09
C GLY A 132 8.32 2.94 -3.39
N PRO A 133 9.65 3.01 -3.55
CA PRO A 133 10.30 4.19 -4.12
C PRO A 133 9.71 4.44 -5.52
N LYS A 134 9.16 5.63 -5.72
CA LYS A 134 8.69 6.06 -7.03
C LYS A 134 9.91 6.40 -7.89
N GLY A 135 10.34 5.45 -8.74
CA GLY A 135 11.35 5.65 -9.79
C GLY A 135 12.76 5.90 -9.29
#